data_AF-S2JG04-F1
#
_entry.id   AF-S2JG04-F1
#
_cell.length_a   1.000
_cell.length_b   1.000
_cell.length_c   1.000
_cell.angle_alpha   90.00
_cell.angle_beta   90.00
_cell.angle_gamma   90.00
#
_symmetry.space_group_name_H-M   'P 1'
#
loop_
_entity.id
_entity.type
_entity.pdbx_description
1 polymer ?
#
loop_
_entity_poly.entity_id
_entity_poly.type
_entity_poly.pdbx_seq_one_letter_code
_entity_poly.pdbx_strand_id
1 'polypeptide(L)'
;MELDEWAKQAFNLSKAFSQQTISDIIKKSEDIFYSSVSVKNNGKSLKLPQYPQLDQEDSKYVSQQNAANRPVDRRSIITYIKYIAAANNLKSRYTYGESASVDITTESIQNEIKKIQSFSKDYQPEDILNFDETGLYYEQAPRKTICSVPLGGLKKSKKMLTVGLLCNTDGS
;
A
#
# COMPACT_ATOMS: atom_id res chain seq x y z
N MET A 1 30.39 -13.44 -26.73
CA MET A 1 29.78 -12.26 -26.10
C MET A 1 29.05 -12.76 -24.88
N GLU A 2 29.48 -12.40 -23.66
CA GLU A 2 28.77 -12.83 -22.45
C GLU A 2 27.37 -12.19 -22.40
N LEU A 3 26.41 -12.90 -21.78
CA LEU A 3 25.00 -12.54 -21.73
C LEU A 3 24.76 -11.17 -21.07
N ASP A 4 25.63 -10.77 -20.15
CA ASP A 4 25.61 -9.50 -19.43
C ASP A 4 25.95 -8.30 -20.33
N GLU A 5 26.99 -8.42 -21.15
CA GLU A 5 27.44 -7.40 -22.09
C GLU A 5 26.46 -7.25 -23.25
N TRP A 6 25.88 -8.37 -23.72
CA TRP A 6 24.78 -8.32 -24.69
C TRP A 6 23.57 -7.56 -24.13
N ALA A 7 23.14 -7.89 -22.91
CA ALA A 7 21.99 -7.23 -22.28
C ALA A 7 22.23 -5.73 -22.03
N LYS A 8 23.45 -5.37 -21.61
CA LYS A 8 23.85 -3.96 -21.43
C LYS A 8 23.71 -3.16 -22.72
N GLN A 9 24.19 -3.71 -23.84
CA GLN A 9 24.08 -3.06 -25.14
C GLN A 9 22.63 -3.01 -25.64
N ALA A 10 21.89 -4.13 -25.56
CA ALA A 10 20.52 -4.23 -26.07
C ALA A 10 19.52 -3.31 -25.35
N PHE A 11 19.68 -3.13 -24.02
CA PHE A 11 18.79 -2.31 -23.20
C PHE A 11 19.38 -0.94 -22.82
N ASN A 12 20.53 -0.57 -23.41
CA ASN A 12 21.20 0.71 -23.18
C ASN A 12 21.46 1.03 -21.69
N LEU A 13 21.98 0.04 -20.96
CA LEU A 13 22.24 0.15 -19.52
C LEU A 13 23.60 0.79 -19.24
N SER A 14 23.70 1.58 -18.17
CA SER A 14 24.96 2.22 -17.77
C SER A 14 26.03 1.21 -17.29
N LYS A 15 25.62 0.02 -16.84
CA LYS A 15 26.50 -1.03 -16.31
C LYS A 15 25.98 -2.43 -16.69
N ALA A 16 26.88 -3.38 -16.91
CA ALA A 16 26.55 -4.79 -17.06
C ALA A 16 25.99 -5.37 -15.75
N PHE A 17 25.13 -6.39 -15.86
CA PHE A 17 24.59 -7.09 -14.70
C PHE A 17 25.66 -7.94 -14.02
N SER A 18 25.52 -8.16 -12.71
CA SER A 18 26.37 -9.14 -12.03
C SER A 18 25.97 -10.56 -12.43
N GLN A 19 26.94 -11.48 -12.41
CA GLN A 19 26.69 -12.91 -12.65
C GLN A 19 25.63 -13.48 -11.69
N GLN A 20 25.59 -12.98 -10.44
CA GLN A 20 24.55 -13.35 -9.47
C GLN A 20 23.15 -12.92 -9.95
N THR A 21 23.02 -11.68 -10.43
CA THR A 21 21.75 -11.14 -10.95
C THR A 21 21.25 -11.95 -12.14
N ILE A 22 22.15 -12.36 -13.03
CA ILE A 22 21.83 -13.19 -14.19
C ILE A 22 21.35 -14.57 -13.75
N SER A 23 22.05 -15.18 -12.79
CA SER A 23 21.64 -16.46 -12.20
C SER A 23 20.24 -16.37 -11.57
N ASP A 24 19.97 -15.31 -10.81
CA ASP A 24 18.68 -15.12 -10.14
C ASP A 24 17.53 -14.89 -11.14
N ILE A 25 17.78 -14.16 -12.23
CA ILE A 25 16.80 -13.96 -13.31
C ILE A 25 16.51 -15.27 -14.03
N ILE A 26 17.53 -16.06 -14.35
CA ILE A 26 17.35 -17.37 -15.01
C ILE A 26 16.59 -18.33 -14.09
N LYS A 27 16.91 -18.37 -12.78
CA LYS A 27 16.18 -19.21 -11.83
C LYS A 27 14.71 -18.83 -11.69
N LYS A 28 14.39 -17.53 -11.83
CA LYS A 28 13.02 -17.02 -11.74
C LYS A 28 12.35 -16.89 -13.11
N SER A 29 13.02 -17.25 -14.20
CA SER A 29 12.50 -16.98 -15.55
C SER A 29 11.21 -17.74 -15.79
N GLU A 30 11.09 -18.97 -15.29
CA GLU A 30 9.85 -19.75 -15.42
C GLU A 30 8.66 -19.03 -14.75
N ASP A 31 8.83 -18.51 -13.54
CA ASP A 31 7.80 -17.73 -12.85
C ASP A 31 7.48 -16.41 -13.58
N ILE A 32 8.50 -15.76 -14.15
CA ILE A 32 8.37 -14.48 -14.86
C ILE A 32 7.63 -14.66 -16.20
N PHE A 33 7.91 -15.74 -16.94
CA PHE A 33 7.38 -15.97 -18.28
C PHE A 33 6.10 -16.80 -18.32
N TYR A 34 5.88 -17.69 -17.35
CA TYR A 34 4.75 -18.63 -17.34
C TYR A 34 3.73 -18.39 -16.22
N SER A 35 3.90 -17.38 -15.36
CA SER A 35 2.76 -16.94 -14.54
C SER A 35 1.67 -16.41 -15.46
N SER A 36 0.53 -17.11 -15.50
CA SER A 36 -0.61 -16.91 -16.39
C SER A 36 -1.35 -15.57 -16.22
N VAL A 37 -0.75 -14.61 -15.53
CA VAL A 37 -1.29 -13.27 -15.33
C VAL A 37 -0.60 -12.34 -16.32
N SER A 38 -1.20 -12.21 -17.49
CA SER A 38 -0.80 -11.34 -18.59
C SER A 38 -0.88 -9.85 -18.22
N VAL A 39 -0.08 -9.40 -17.26
CA VAL A 39 0.11 -7.98 -16.98
C VAL A 39 1.47 -7.59 -17.55
N LYS A 40 1.46 -6.65 -18.50
CA LYS A 40 2.69 -5.95 -18.93
C LYS A 40 3.26 -5.21 -17.71
N ASN A 41 4.11 -5.88 -16.94
CA ASN A 41 4.55 -5.44 -15.63
C ASN A 41 5.89 -4.70 -15.73
N ASN A 42 5.83 -3.37 -15.71
CA ASN A 42 6.95 -2.53 -15.25
C ASN A 42 7.07 -2.53 -13.70
N GLY A 43 6.38 -3.45 -13.01
CA GLY A 43 6.31 -3.54 -11.55
C GLY A 43 7.44 -4.38 -10.97
N LYS A 44 8.11 -3.88 -9.93
CA LYS A 44 9.24 -4.55 -9.24
C LYS A 44 8.82 -5.77 -8.39
N SER A 45 7.52 -6.00 -8.19
CA SER A 45 6.99 -7.08 -7.34
C SER A 45 5.63 -7.54 -7.87
N LEU A 46 5.49 -8.84 -8.10
CA LEU A 46 4.22 -9.50 -8.42
C LEU A 46 3.46 -9.76 -7.11
N LYS A 47 2.77 -8.74 -6.59
CA LYS A 47 1.82 -8.97 -5.49
C LYS A 47 0.53 -9.52 -6.08
N LEU A 48 0.17 -10.74 -5.69
CA LEU A 48 -1.13 -11.29 -6.04
C LEU A 48 -2.25 -10.44 -5.40
N PRO A 49 -3.37 -10.23 -6.11
CA PRO A 49 -4.54 -9.61 -5.53
C PRO A 49 -5.04 -10.47 -4.37
N GLN A 50 -5.50 -9.83 -3.30
CA GLN A 50 -6.07 -10.55 -2.15
C GLN A 50 -7.33 -11.34 -2.51
N TYR A 51 -8.03 -10.94 -3.59
CA TYR A 51 -9.25 -11.58 -4.08
C TYR A 51 -9.15 -11.85 -5.59
N PRO A 52 -8.39 -12.87 -6.03
CA PRO A 52 -8.19 -13.19 -7.46
C PRO A 52 -9.50 -13.48 -8.21
N GLN A 53 -10.53 -13.95 -7.50
CA GLN A 53 -11.85 -14.20 -8.07
C GLN A 53 -12.52 -12.93 -8.59
N LEU A 54 -12.25 -11.76 -8.01
CA LEU A 54 -12.80 -10.50 -8.50
C LEU A 54 -12.18 -10.09 -9.84
N ASP A 55 -10.90 -10.39 -10.04
CA ASP A 55 -10.20 -10.11 -11.30
C ASP A 55 -10.67 -11.03 -12.43
N GLN A 56 -10.99 -12.29 -12.11
CA GLN A 56 -11.61 -13.22 -13.06
C GLN A 56 -12.99 -12.73 -13.50
N GLU A 57 -13.82 -12.26 -12.56
CA GLU A 57 -15.14 -11.70 -12.85
C GLU A 57 -15.05 -10.40 -13.67
N ASP A 58 -14.07 -9.53 -13.38
CA ASP A 58 -13.83 -8.32 -14.17
C ASP A 58 -13.43 -8.67 -15.62
N SER A 59 -12.48 -9.59 -15.79
CA SER A 59 -12.04 -10.05 -17.12
C SER A 59 -13.18 -10.66 -17.94
N LYS A 60 -14.05 -11.42 -17.29
CA LYS A 60 -15.26 -12.00 -17.90
C LYS A 60 -16.24 -10.92 -18.32
N TYR A 61 -16.50 -9.93 -17.45
CA TYR A 61 -17.38 -8.80 -17.76
C TYR A 61 -16.87 -8.00 -18.97
N VAL A 62 -15.58 -7.65 -18.99
CA VAL A 62 -14.97 -6.92 -20.10
C VAL A 62 -15.12 -7.70 -21.41
N SER A 63 -14.85 -9.00 -21.39
CA SER A 63 -14.99 -9.87 -22.56
C SER A 63 -16.43 -9.90 -23.09
N GLN A 64 -17.42 -9.96 -22.19
CA GLN A 64 -18.83 -9.93 -22.56
C GLN A 64 -19.27 -8.59 -23.15
N GLN A 65 -18.83 -7.47 -22.57
CA GLN A 65 -19.16 -6.14 -23.10
C GLN A 65 -18.53 -5.93 -24.48
N ASN A 66 -17.28 -6.36 -24.67
CA ASN A 66 -16.60 -6.31 -25.96
C ASN A 66 -17.32 -7.17 -27.02
N ALA A 67 -17.73 -8.39 -26.67
CA ALA A 67 -18.51 -9.26 -27.56
C ALA A 67 -19.87 -8.64 -27.94
N ALA A 68 -20.45 -7.85 -27.04
CA ALA A 68 -21.68 -7.10 -27.27
C ALA A 68 -21.46 -5.74 -27.97
N ASN A 69 -20.22 -5.42 -28.41
CA ASN A 69 -19.83 -4.12 -28.96
C ASN A 69 -20.21 -2.92 -28.07
N ARG A 70 -20.21 -3.12 -26.75
CA ARG A 70 -20.49 -2.06 -25.77
C ARG A 70 -19.18 -1.43 -25.31
N PRO A 71 -19.09 -0.09 -25.28
CA PRO A 71 -17.90 0.59 -24.78
C PRO A 71 -17.73 0.30 -23.28
N VAL A 72 -16.55 -0.15 -22.90
CA VAL A 72 -16.18 -0.37 -21.49
C VAL A 72 -15.33 0.80 -21.02
N ASP A 73 -15.84 1.56 -20.06
CA ASP A 73 -15.12 2.64 -19.41
C ASP A 73 -14.76 2.29 -17.96
N ARG A 74 -13.81 3.03 -17.39
CA ARG A 74 -13.34 2.83 -16.01
C ARG A 74 -14.48 2.91 -14.99
N ARG A 75 -15.49 3.76 -15.21
CA ARG A 75 -16.63 3.91 -14.29
C ARG A 75 -17.48 2.66 -14.28
N SER A 76 -17.76 2.09 -15.45
CA SER A 76 -18.55 0.87 -15.58
C SER A 76 -17.87 -0.32 -14.90
N ILE A 77 -16.56 -0.49 -15.11
CA ILE A 77 -15.76 -1.52 -14.43
C ILE A 77 -15.81 -1.36 -12.90
N ILE A 78 -15.53 -0.16 -12.39
CA ILE A 78 -15.55 0.09 -10.94
C ILE A 78 -16.94 -0.18 -10.35
N THR A 79 -18.00 0.15 -11.07
CA THR A 79 -19.38 -0.06 -10.63
C THR A 79 -19.70 -1.55 -10.57
N TYR A 80 -19.33 -2.31 -11.61
CA TYR A 80 -19.50 -3.76 -11.66
C TYR A 80 -18.73 -4.47 -10.54
N ILE A 81 -17.45 -4.15 -10.35
CA ILE A 81 -16.62 -4.75 -9.29
C ILE A 81 -17.20 -4.44 -7.91
N LYS A 82 -17.69 -3.22 -7.66
CA LYS A 82 -18.36 -2.89 -6.39
C LYS A 82 -19.61 -3.72 -6.15
N TYR A 83 -20.41 -3.96 -7.20
CA TYR A 83 -21.59 -4.81 -7.12
C TYR A 83 -21.20 -6.25 -6.79
N ILE A 84 -20.25 -6.84 -7.51
CA ILE A 84 -19.77 -8.21 -7.27
C ILE A 84 -19.14 -8.34 -5.88
N ALA A 85 -18.32 -7.37 -5.46
CA ALA A 85 -17.73 -7.35 -4.13
C ALA A 85 -18.81 -7.36 -3.04
N ALA A 86 -19.85 -6.52 -3.18
CA ALA A 86 -20.97 -6.49 -2.24
C ALA A 86 -21.75 -7.82 -2.20
N ALA A 87 -22.00 -8.43 -3.37
CA ALA A 87 -22.65 -9.75 -3.47
C ALA A 87 -21.84 -10.86 -2.77
N ASN A 88 -20.51 -10.71 -2.74
CA ASN A 88 -19.58 -11.62 -2.05
C ASN A 88 -19.30 -11.19 -0.59
N ASN A 89 -20.09 -10.29 -0.01
CA ASN A 89 -19.93 -9.75 1.35
C ASN A 89 -18.57 -9.05 1.60
N LEU A 90 -17.91 -8.58 0.55
CA LEU A 90 -16.67 -7.81 0.63
C LEU A 90 -16.99 -6.32 0.77
N LYS A 91 -16.33 -5.67 1.73
CA LYS A 91 -16.47 -4.24 2.00
C LYS A 91 -15.15 -3.54 1.79
N SER A 92 -15.17 -2.40 1.11
CA SER A 92 -14.02 -1.50 1.09
C SER A 92 -13.81 -0.94 2.49
N ARG A 93 -12.59 -1.13 3.02
CA ARG A 93 -12.17 -0.59 4.33
C ARG A 93 -10.91 0.24 4.14
N TYR A 94 -10.70 1.19 5.04
CA TYR A 94 -9.41 1.85 5.13
C TYR A 94 -8.36 0.84 5.63
N THR A 95 -7.22 0.81 4.95
CA THR A 95 -6.04 0.12 5.44
C THR A 95 -5.39 0.99 6.50
N TYR A 96 -5.23 0.47 7.72
CA TYR A 96 -4.43 1.12 8.75
C TYR A 96 -2.94 0.83 8.49
N GLY A 97 -2.05 1.67 9.04
CA GLY A 97 -0.60 1.51 8.89
C GLY A 97 -0.10 0.18 9.49
N GLU A 98 1.20 -0.09 9.31
CA GLU A 98 1.85 -1.34 9.72
C GLU A 98 1.68 -1.69 11.21
N SER A 99 1.39 -0.70 12.07
CA SER A 99 1.08 -0.92 13.49
C SER A 99 -0.09 -1.90 13.74
N ALA A 100 -0.98 -2.09 12.77
CA ALA A 100 -2.09 -3.03 12.88
C ALA A 100 -1.70 -4.51 12.74
N SER A 101 -0.43 -4.84 12.39
CA SER A 101 0.03 -6.22 12.26
C SER A 101 0.58 -6.83 13.55
N VAL A 102 0.66 -6.05 14.63
CA VAL A 102 1.17 -6.54 15.92
C VAL A 102 0.07 -7.30 16.64
N ASP A 103 0.27 -8.61 16.85
CA ASP A 103 -0.64 -9.43 17.65
C ASP A 103 -0.41 -9.17 19.14
N ILE A 104 -1.14 -8.20 19.67
CA ILE A 104 -1.11 -7.77 21.08
C ILE A 104 -1.39 -8.95 22.03
N THR A 105 -2.02 -10.05 21.57
CA THR A 105 -2.34 -11.21 22.40
C THR A 105 -1.15 -12.13 22.68
N THR A 106 -0.03 -11.94 21.97
CA THR A 106 1.19 -12.73 22.16
C THR A 106 1.70 -12.59 23.61
N GLU A 107 2.04 -13.72 24.24
CA GLU A 107 2.49 -13.77 25.64
C GLU A 107 3.69 -12.85 25.93
N SER A 108 4.62 -12.72 24.98
CA SER A 108 5.75 -11.79 25.08
C SER A 108 5.31 -10.33 25.22
N ILE A 109 4.32 -9.88 24.43
CA ILE A 109 3.81 -8.51 24.47
C ILE A 109 3.03 -8.28 25.78
N GLN A 110 2.23 -9.25 26.19
CA GLN A 110 1.50 -9.20 27.46
C GLN A 110 2.44 -9.10 28.66
N ASN A 111 3.57 -9.80 28.64
CA ASN A 111 4.57 -9.73 29.70
C ASN A 111 5.28 -8.38 29.74
N GLU A 112 5.62 -7.78 28.59
CA GLU A 112 6.18 -6.42 28.53
C GLU A 112 5.18 -5.36 29.02
N ILE A 113 3.91 -5.45 28.63
CA ILE A 113 2.85 -4.56 29.13
C ILE A 113 2.76 -4.63 30.65
N LYS A 114 2.78 -5.84 31.23
CA LYS A 114 2.74 -6.02 32.69
C LYS A 114 3.95 -5.40 33.38
N LYS A 115 5.15 -5.50 32.80
CA LYS A 115 6.37 -4.86 33.34
C LYS A 115 6.22 -3.35 33.36
N ILE A 116 5.80 -2.75 32.25
CA ILE A 116 5.57 -1.29 32.15
C ILE A 116 4.52 -0.86 33.19
N GLN A 117 3.40 -1.57 33.27
CA GLN A 117 2.35 -1.29 34.26
C GLN A 117 2.86 -1.42 35.70
N SER A 118 3.71 -2.39 36.00
CA SER A 118 4.30 -2.53 37.34
C SER A 118 5.23 -1.36 37.67
N PHE A 119 6.05 -0.93 36.71
CA PHE A 119 6.98 0.18 36.88
C PHE A 119 6.24 1.51 37.05
N SER A 120 5.16 1.74 36.29
CA SER A 120 4.38 2.97 36.37
C SER A 120 3.63 3.15 37.69
N LYS A 121 3.37 2.08 38.46
CA LYS A 121 2.63 2.17 39.75
C LYS A 121 3.36 2.95 40.84
N ASP A 122 4.68 3.05 40.75
CA ASP A 122 5.49 3.72 41.77
C ASP A 122 5.46 5.25 41.62
N TYR A 123 4.86 5.76 40.53
CA TYR A 123 4.78 7.17 40.20
C TYR A 123 3.36 7.71 40.41
N GLN A 124 3.25 8.97 40.80
CA GLN A 124 1.96 9.65 40.86
C GLN A 124 1.45 9.92 39.44
N PRO A 125 0.12 9.94 39.19
CA PRO A 125 -0.44 10.17 37.87
C PRO A 125 0.05 11.44 37.15
N GLU A 126 0.34 12.50 37.92
CA GLU A 126 0.85 13.79 37.44
C GLU A 126 2.28 13.65 36.87
N ASP A 127 3.05 12.70 37.38
CA ASP A 127 4.43 12.43 36.98
C ASP A 127 4.53 11.40 35.83
N ILE A 128 3.41 10.80 35.42
CA ILE A 128 3.35 9.86 34.30
C ILE A 128 2.97 10.63 33.05
N LEU A 129 4.00 11.00 32.28
CA LEU A 129 3.89 11.81 31.06
C LEU A 129 3.89 10.91 29.81
N ASN A 130 2.88 11.07 28.97
CA ASN A 130 2.89 10.58 27.59
C ASN A 130 3.44 11.68 26.67
N PHE A 131 4.40 11.31 25.80
CA PHE A 131 4.94 12.19 24.78
C PHE A 131 4.67 11.60 23.40
N ASP A 132 4.16 12.43 22.49
CA ASP A 132 4.00 12.05 21.09
C ASP A 132 4.38 13.22 20.16
N GLU A 133 4.88 12.89 18.97
CA GLU A 133 5.28 13.86 17.96
C GLU A 133 4.30 13.84 16.79
N THR A 134 3.79 15.02 16.40
CA THR A 134 2.91 15.15 15.24
C THR A 134 3.33 16.26 14.29
N GLY A 135 3.09 16.05 13.00
CA GLY A 135 3.39 17.03 11.94
C GLY A 135 2.18 17.90 11.62
N LEU A 136 2.28 19.21 11.88
CA LEU A 136 1.27 20.21 11.51
C LEU A 136 1.61 20.83 10.14
N TYR A 137 0.84 20.46 9.12
CA TYR A 137 1.01 20.93 7.74
C TYR A 137 0.18 22.19 7.45
N TYR A 138 0.64 23.35 7.91
CA TYR A 138 -0.12 24.61 7.87
C TYR A 138 -0.35 25.18 6.46
N GLU A 139 0.49 24.86 5.47
CA GLU A 139 0.31 25.28 4.07
C GLU A 139 -0.40 24.23 3.20
N GLN A 140 -0.85 23.11 3.77
CA GLN A 140 -1.43 22.05 2.98
C GLN A 140 -2.85 22.42 2.55
N ALA A 141 -3.04 22.63 1.23
CA ALA A 141 -4.35 22.88 0.66
C ALA A 141 -5.36 21.74 0.98
N PRO A 142 -6.66 22.06 1.12
CA PRO A 142 -7.72 21.09 1.34
C PRO A 142 -7.69 19.96 0.31
N ARG A 143 -8.05 18.74 0.72
CA ARG A 143 -8.13 17.58 -0.20
C ARG A 143 -9.27 17.68 -1.21
N LYS A 144 -10.27 18.51 -0.93
CA LYS A 144 -11.47 18.71 -1.74
C LYS A 144 -11.75 20.21 -1.83
N THR A 145 -12.07 20.67 -3.03
CA THR A 145 -12.44 22.06 -3.32
C THR A 145 -13.75 22.05 -4.10
N ILE A 146 -14.62 23.03 -3.86
CA ILE A 146 -15.86 23.21 -4.63
C ILE A 146 -15.48 23.91 -5.94
N CYS A 147 -15.71 23.27 -7.08
CA CYS A 147 -15.45 23.85 -8.39
C CYS A 147 -16.48 23.37 -9.42
N SER A 148 -16.80 24.23 -10.39
CA SER A 148 -17.68 23.95 -11.52
C SER A 148 -16.99 23.17 -12.65
N VAL A 149 -15.65 23.16 -12.65
CA VAL A 149 -14.84 22.48 -13.66
C VAL A 149 -13.84 21.52 -13.01
N PRO A 150 -13.43 20.43 -13.71
CA PRO A 150 -12.38 19.55 -13.22
C PRO A 150 -11.06 20.33 -13.07
N LEU A 151 -10.59 20.47 -11.83
CA LEU A 151 -9.28 21.06 -11.54
C LEU A 151 -8.23 19.96 -11.45
N GLY A 152 -7.06 20.20 -12.07
CA GLY A 152 -5.89 19.36 -11.88
C GLY A 152 -5.45 19.34 -10.41
N GLY A 153 -4.93 18.21 -9.95
CA GLY A 153 -4.46 18.08 -8.57
C GLY A 153 -3.31 19.05 -8.28
N LEU A 154 -3.46 19.88 -7.25
CA LEU A 154 -2.38 20.75 -6.80
C LEU A 154 -1.34 19.95 -6.02
N LYS A 155 -0.06 20.21 -6.29
CA LYS A 155 1.03 19.67 -5.49
C LYS A 155 0.88 20.21 -4.07
N LYS A 156 0.77 19.31 -3.10
CA LYS A 156 0.64 19.70 -1.68
C LYS A 156 1.97 20.21 -1.16
N SER A 157 1.95 21.35 -0.47
CA SER A 157 3.08 21.81 0.31
C SER A 157 3.37 20.76 1.39
N LYS A 158 4.64 20.37 1.52
CA LYS A 158 5.13 19.49 2.60
C LYS A 158 5.73 20.30 3.75
N LYS A 159 5.61 21.63 3.73
CA LYS A 159 6.05 22.45 4.86
C LYS A 159 5.23 22.04 6.07
N MET A 160 5.93 21.59 7.11
CA MET A 160 5.34 21.12 8.34
C MET A 160 6.08 21.75 9.50
N LEU A 161 5.34 22.00 10.58
CA LEU A 161 5.92 22.20 11.90
C LEU A 161 5.84 20.86 12.63
N THR A 162 6.96 20.44 13.20
CA THR A 162 6.98 19.33 14.14
C THR A 162 6.51 19.84 15.49
N VAL A 163 5.48 19.21 16.05
CA VAL A 163 4.90 19.57 17.35
C VAL A 163 5.06 18.36 18.28
N GLY A 164 5.81 18.54 19.37
CA GLY A 164 5.84 17.60 20.48
C GLY A 164 4.68 17.89 21.43
N LEU A 165 3.85 16.89 21.68
CA LEU A 165 2.73 16.94 22.62
C LEU A 165 3.11 16.13 23.84
N LEU A 166 2.90 16.72 25.02
CA LEU A 166 3.17 16.07 26.29
C LEU A 166 1.95 16.24 27.18
N CYS A 167 1.47 15.13 27.73
CA CYS A 167 0.28 15.10 28.58
C CYS A 167 0.56 14.17 29.76
N ASN A 168 0.27 14.65 30.97
CA ASN A 168 0.18 13.82 32.16
C ASN A 168 -1.04 12.88 32.09
N THR A 169 -1.07 11.89 32.97
CA THR A 169 -2.13 10.88 32.98
C THR A 169 -3.44 11.40 33.58
N ASP A 170 -3.37 12.39 34.47
CA ASP A 170 -4.50 13.02 35.14
C ASP A 170 -5.11 14.20 34.36
N GLY A 171 -4.37 14.77 33.40
CA GLY A 171 -4.83 15.84 32.52
C GLY A 171 -4.77 17.24 33.15
N SER A 172 -3.99 17.44 34.21
CA SER A 172 -3.75 18.76 34.83
C SER A 172 -2.84 19.67 34.03
#